data_AF-A0AAD6ZXT8-F1
#
_entry.id   AF-A0AAD6ZXT8-F1
#
_cell.length_a   1.000
_cell.length_b   1.000
_cell.length_c   1.000
_cell.angle_alpha   90.00
_cell.angle_beta   90.00
_cell.angle_gamma   90.00
#
_symmetry.space_group_name_H-M   'P 1'
#
loop_
_entity.id
_entity.type
_entity.pdbx_description
1 polymer ?
#
loop_
_entity_poly.entity_id
_entity_poly.type
_entity_poly.pdbx_seq_one_letter_code
_entity_poly.pdbx_strand_id
1 'polypeptide(L)' 'MSSTLPPELTDRIIDFLWDHQLDLRACSLVCSQWLPASRFHIFESITIPSDP' A
#
# COMPACT_ATOMS: atom_id res chain seq x y z
N MET A 1 4.91 5.43 -26.50
CA MET A 1 5.86 5.22 -25.39
C MET A 1 5.05 5.31 -24.11
N SER A 2 5.02 4.24 -23.31
CA SER A 2 4.30 4.23 -22.02
C SER A 2 5.05 5.13 -21.04
N SER A 3 4.47 6.27 -20.67
CA SER A 3 4.98 7.13 -19.60
C SER A 3 4.64 6.50 -18.24
N THR A 4 5.28 5.38 -17.94
CA THR A 4 5.15 4.70 -16.64
C THR A 4 6.06 5.41 -15.64
N LEU A 5 5.48 5.79 -14.50
CA LEU A 5 6.24 6.36 -13.39
C LEU A 5 7.28 5.34 -12.89
N PRO A 6 8.50 5.76 -12.52
CA PRO A 6 9.44 4.88 -11.84
C PRO A 6 8.83 4.26 -10.57
N PRO A 7 9.05 2.96 -10.30
CA PRO A 7 8.53 2.28 -9.11
C PRO A 7 8.89 3.00 -7.81
N GLU A 8 10.08 3.57 -7.72
CA GLU A 8 10.57 4.25 -6.51
C GLU A 8 9.70 5.47 -6.16
N LEU A 9 9.14 6.14 -7.17
CA LEU A 9 8.23 7.26 -6.96
C LEU A 9 6.85 6.76 -6.52
N THR A 10 6.35 5.66 -7.10
CA THR A 10 5.07 5.08 -6.67
C THR A 10 5.15 4.55 -5.24
N ASP A 11 6.27 3.91 -4.88
CA ASP A 11 6.50 3.40 -3.53
C ASP A 11 6.58 4.56 -2.54
N ARG A 12 7.31 5.63 -2.88
CA ARG A 12 7.37 6.86 -2.05
C ARG A 12 5.99 7.50 -1.84
N ILE A 13 5.11 7.46 -2.84
CA ILE A 13 3.73 7.95 -2.72
C ILE A 13 2.95 7.07 -1.74
N ILE A 14 3.04 5.75 -1.89
CA ILE A 14 2.34 4.78 -1.03
C ILE A 14 2.85 4.87 0.42
N ASP A 15 4.13 5.16 0.64
CA ASP A 15 4.70 5.37 1.98
C ASP A 15 4.03 6.49 2.78
N PHE A 16 3.45 7.50 2.13
CA PHE A 16 2.71 8.55 2.82
C PHE A 16 1.36 8.08 3.36
N LEU A 17 0.88 6.89 2.98
CA LEU A 17 -0.40 6.32 3.39
C LEU A 17 -0.28 5.33 4.56
N TRP A 18 0.87 5.27 5.24
CA TRP A 18 1.18 4.29 6.28
C TRP A 18 0.11 4.16 7.39
N ASP A 19 -0.59 5.24 7.74
CA ASP A 19 -1.66 5.26 8.75
C ASP A 19 -3.08 5.08 8.17
N HIS A 20 -3.22 5.06 6.83
CA HIS A 20 -4.48 5.00 6.12
C HIS A 20 -4.75 3.62 5.50
N GLN A 21 -5.14 2.65 6.33
CA GLN A 21 -5.39 1.26 5.89
C GLN A 21 -6.38 1.12 4.73
N LEU A 22 -7.42 1.96 4.67
CA LEU A 22 -8.41 1.90 3.58
C LEU A 22 -7.80 2.31 2.23
N ASP A 23 -6.96 3.35 2.24
CA ASP A 23 -6.31 3.85 1.04
C ASP A 23 -5.23 2.87 0.56
N LEU A 24 -4.46 2.29 1.48
CA LEU A 24 -3.50 1.23 1.16
C LEU A 24 -4.16 0.02 0.51
N ARG A 25 -5.35 -0.41 1.00
CA ARG A 25 -6.12 -1.49 0.38
C ARG A 25 -6.55 -1.11 -1.03
N ALA A 26 -6.99 0.12 -1.27
CA ALA A 26 -7.34 0.59 -2.61
C ALA A 26 -6.10 0.60 -3.54
N CYS A 27 -4.95 1.10 -3.08
CA CYS A 27 -3.68 1.08 -3.81
C CYS A 27 -3.25 -0.33 -4.21
N SER A 28 -3.46 -1.33 -3.34
CA SER A 28 -3.13 -2.74 -3.63
C SER A 28 -3.88 -3.33 -4.83
N LEU A 29 -5.00 -2.71 -5.25
CA LEU A 29 -5.86 -3.17 -6.33
C LEU A 29 -5.60 -2.44 -7.67
N VAL A 30 -4.74 -1.42 -7.70
CA VAL A 30 -4.49 -0.60 -8.88
C VAL A 30 -3.69 -1.35 -9.94
N CYS A 31 -2.53 -1.90 -9.55
CA CYS A 31 -1.66 -2.69 -10.44
C CYS A 31 -0.69 -3.56 -9.63
N SER A 32 -0.04 -4.51 -10.30
CA SER A 32 0.95 -5.40 -9.66
C SER A 32 2.17 -4.67 -9.11
N GLN A 33 2.53 -3.51 -9.68
CA GLN A 33 3.68 -2.71 -9.24
C GLN A 33 3.45 -2.04 -7.89
N TRP A 34 2.21 -1.68 -7.55
CA TRP A 34 1.86 -1.01 -6.27
C TRP A 34 1.64 -2.01 -5.13
N LEU A 35 1.47 -3.29 -5.47
CA LEU A 35 1.16 -4.35 -4.53
C LEU A 35 2.24 -4.54 -3.44
N PRO A 36 3.56 -4.52 -3.73
CA PRO A 36 4.59 -4.71 -2.71
C PRO A 36 4.56 -3.62 -1.63
N ALA A 37 4.60 -2.34 -2.02
CA ALA A 37 4.57 -1.22 -1.09
C ALA A 37 3.26 -1.16 -0.29
N SER A 38 2.11 -1.39 -0.96
CA SER A 38 0.82 -1.37 -0.27
C SER A 38 0.73 -2.50 0.79
N ARG A 39 1.17 -3.72 0.44
CA ARG A 39 1.13 -4.85 1.38
C ARG A 39 2.10 -4.68 2.53
N PHE A 40 3.26 -4.07 2.30
CA PHE A 40 4.21 -3.76 3.35
C PHE A 40 3.53 -2.99 4.49
N HIS A 41 2.82 -1.90 4.17
CA HIS A 41 2.09 -1.10 5.17
C HIS A 41 0.82 -1.78 5.70
N ILE A 42 0.05 -2.50 4.86
CA ILE A 42 -1.17 -3.21 5.32
C ILE A 42 -0.85 -4.25 6.39
N PHE A 43 0.29 -4.94 6.26
CA PHE A 43 0.69 -6.01 7.18
C PHE A 43 1.74 -5.56 8.20
N GLU A 44 2.06 -4.27 8.29
CA GLU A 44 2.98 -3.73 9.29
C GLU A 44 2.42 -3.90 10.72
N SER A 45 1.11 -3.71 10.89
CA SER A 45 0.42 -3.85 12.17
C SER A 45 -0.89 -4.62 12.03
N ILE A 46 -1.04 -5.68 12.83
CA ILE A 46 -2.23 -6.53 12.84
C ILE A 46 -2.92 -6.35 14.19
N THR A 47 -4.14 -5.80 14.18
CA THR A 47 -5.01 -5.76 15.35
C THR A 47 -5.85 -7.02 15.39
N ILE A 48 -5.65 -7.84 16.41
CA ILE A 48 -6.52 -8.98 16.70
C ILE A 48 -7.63 -8.47 17.62
N PRO A 49 -8.91 -8.51 17.23
CA PRO A 49 -9.99 -8.19 18.15
C PRO A 49 -9.96 -9.20 19.28
N SER A 50 -9.87 -8.73 20.53
CA SER A 50 -10.07 -9.59 21.69
C SER A 50 -11.54 -10.01 21.74
N ASP A 51 -11.79 -11.31 21.85
CA ASP A 51 -13.13 -11.81 22.18
C ASP A 51 -13.62 -11.16 23.49
N PRO A 52 -14.93 -10.83 23.58
CA PRO A 52 -15.52 -10.23 24.79
C PRO A 52 -15.50 -11.17 25.99
#